data_AF-A0A9D9QDP4-F1
#
_entry.id   AF-A0A9D9QDP4-F1
#
_cell.length_a   1.000
_cell.length_b   1.000
_cell.length_c   1.000
_cell.angle_alpha   90.00
_cell.angle_beta   90.00
_cell.angle_gamma   90.00
#
_symmetry.space_group_name_H-M   'P 1'
#
loop_
_entity.id
_entity.type
_entity.pdbx_description
1 polymer ?
#
loop_
_entity_poly.entity_id
_entity_poly.type
_entity_poly.pdbx_seq_one_letter_code
_entity_poly.pdbx_strand_id
1 'polypeptide(L)'
;MNDALQPLSALLSHAERERDEALAHRQHMQQALESARTQAEQLVAYRRDYEQRWAQRFTEAGQVQLLHSYHGFVTRLTQAIEHQQRVVVQAERQLERALETLQQQELRVASVLKLVERRVAEIEKAGAQREQRSLDELASRAAWNRLAAATTRF
;
A
#
# COMPACT_ATOMS: atom_id res chain seq x y z
N MET A 1 11.47 -5.77 -31.22
CA MET A 1 10.30 -6.21 -30.40
C MET A 1 10.44 -5.77 -28.95
N ASN A 2 11.66 -5.77 -28.38
CA ASN A 2 11.92 -5.43 -26.97
C ASN A 2 11.87 -3.92 -26.63
N ASP A 3 12.36 -3.04 -27.51
CA ASP A 3 12.45 -1.59 -27.25
C ASP A 3 11.12 -0.90 -26.95
N ALA A 4 10.01 -1.39 -27.51
CA ALA A 4 8.69 -0.77 -27.33
C ALA A 4 8.05 -1.09 -25.96
N LEU A 5 8.51 -2.14 -25.28
CA LEU A 5 8.02 -2.55 -23.97
C LEU A 5 8.95 -2.13 -22.83
N GLN A 6 10.24 -1.89 -23.12
CA GLN A 6 11.23 -1.46 -22.13
C GLN A 6 10.80 -0.25 -21.28
N PRO A 7 10.27 0.86 -21.86
CA PRO A 7 9.82 2.00 -21.06
C PRO A 7 8.65 1.66 -20.14
N LEU A 8 7.72 0.83 -20.60
CA LEU A 8 6.55 0.41 -19.80
C LEU A 8 6.95 -0.56 -18.69
N SER A 9 7.91 -1.46 -18.95
CA SER A 9 8.48 -2.33 -17.94
C SER A 9 9.19 -1.53 -16.86
N ALA A 10 10.00 -0.52 -17.24
CA ALA A 10 10.66 0.35 -16.26
C ALA A 10 9.65 1.15 -15.43
N LEU A 11 8.57 1.63 -16.06
CA LEU A 11 7.50 2.35 -15.38
C LEU A 11 6.73 1.44 -14.42
N LEU A 12 6.47 0.18 -14.81
CA LEU A 12 5.86 -0.82 -13.93
C LEU A 12 6.74 -1.10 -12.71
N SER A 13 8.02 -1.40 -12.91
CA SER A 13 8.96 -1.65 -11.81
C SER A 13 9.13 -0.44 -10.89
N HIS A 14 8.97 0.78 -11.41
CA HIS A 14 8.93 1.97 -10.55
C HIS A 14 7.62 2.03 -9.75
N ALA A 15 6.46 1.84 -10.38
CA ALA A 15 5.17 1.85 -9.68
C ALA A 15 5.07 0.75 -8.60
N GLU A 16 5.62 -0.44 -8.87
CA GLU A 16 5.68 -1.53 -7.90
C GLU A 16 6.54 -1.18 -6.69
N ARG A 17 7.70 -0.54 -6.89
CA ARG A 17 8.54 -0.06 -5.79
C ARG A 17 7.81 0.97 -4.92
N GLU A 18 7.14 1.95 -5.53
CA GLU A 18 6.36 2.95 -4.79
C GLU A 18 5.21 2.31 -3.98
N ARG A 19 4.54 1.29 -4.53
CA ARG A 19 3.53 0.51 -3.82
C ARG A 19 4.15 -0.23 -2.63
N ASP A 20 5.30 -0.86 -2.82
CA ASP A 20 5.96 -1.63 -1.77
C ASP A 20 6.46 -0.72 -0.64
N GLU A 21 6.96 0.48 -0.97
CA GLU A 21 7.29 1.52 0.00
C GLU A 21 6.05 2.00 0.77
N ALA A 22 4.93 2.25 0.08
CA ALA A 22 3.67 2.60 0.72
C ALA A 22 3.14 1.48 1.64
N LEU A 23 3.31 0.22 1.24
CA LEU A 23 2.94 -0.94 2.05
C LEU A 23 3.78 -1.02 3.33
N ALA A 24 5.09 -0.85 3.22
CA ALA A 24 5.99 -0.82 4.38
C ALA A 24 5.64 0.35 5.32
N HIS A 25 5.35 1.53 4.76
CA HIS A 25 4.92 2.69 5.54
C HIS A 25 3.61 2.43 6.29
N ARG A 26 2.61 1.84 5.63
CA ARG A 26 1.34 1.42 6.26
C ARG A 26 1.57 0.45 7.42
N GLN A 27 2.44 -0.56 7.24
CA GLN A 27 2.78 -1.50 8.30
C GLN A 27 3.40 -0.79 9.51
N HIS A 28 4.32 0.14 9.27
CA HIS A 28 4.93 0.94 10.34
C HIS A 28 3.89 1.80 11.08
N MET A 29 2.96 2.45 10.37
CA MET A 29 1.87 3.22 10.99
C MET A 29 0.92 2.33 11.79
N GLN A 30 0.66 1.11 11.34
CA GLN A 30 -0.17 0.15 12.07
C GLN A 30 0.50 -0.26 13.39
N GLN A 31 1.81 -0.56 13.38
CA GLN A 31 2.58 -0.87 14.58
C GLN A 31 2.61 0.32 15.56
N ALA A 32 2.77 1.54 15.04
CA ALA A 32 2.74 2.75 15.85
C ALA A 32 1.38 2.95 16.56
N LEU A 33 0.27 2.68 15.85
CA LEU A 33 -1.07 2.72 16.44
C LEU A 33 -1.25 1.66 17.53
N GLU A 34 -0.82 0.42 17.28
CA GLU A 34 -0.91 -0.67 18.26
C GLU A 34 -0.10 -0.36 19.52
N SER A 35 1.11 0.16 19.36
CA SER A 35 1.96 0.60 20.47
C SER A 35 1.29 1.72 21.27
N ALA A 36 0.73 2.74 20.58
CA ALA A 36 0.05 3.85 21.24
C ALA A 36 -1.18 3.40 22.03
N ARG A 37 -1.97 2.46 21.49
CA ARG A 37 -3.13 1.87 22.17
C ARG A 37 -2.71 1.07 23.40
N THR A 38 -1.68 0.23 23.26
CA THR A 38 -1.14 -0.56 24.37
C THR A 38 -0.67 0.34 25.52
N GLN A 39 0.04 1.42 25.21
CA GLN A 39 0.46 2.41 26.22
C GLN A 39 -0.73 3.10 26.90
N ALA A 40 -1.78 3.42 26.15
CA ALA A 40 -3.00 4.01 26.71
C ALA A 40 -3.69 3.04 27.70
N GLU A 41 -3.81 1.77 27.31
CA GLU A 41 -4.37 0.72 28.16
C GLU A 41 -3.55 0.52 29.44
N GLN A 42 -2.22 0.50 29.31
CA GLN A 42 -1.30 0.41 30.46
C GLN A 42 -1.48 1.58 31.43
N LEU A 43 -1.61 2.81 30.95
CA LEU A 43 -1.84 3.98 31.81
C LEU A 43 -3.18 3.90 32.54
N VAL A 44 -4.24 3.45 31.86
CA VAL A 44 -5.57 3.29 32.46
C VAL A 44 -5.58 2.17 33.50
N ALA A 45 -4.94 1.03 33.21
CA ALA A 45 -4.78 -0.07 34.16
C ALA A 45 -3.99 0.38 35.39
N TYR A 46 -2.86 1.05 35.16
CA TYR A 46 -2.03 1.59 36.24
C TYR A 46 -2.78 2.58 37.13
N ARG A 47 -3.64 3.45 36.56
CA ARG A 47 -4.50 4.35 37.34
C ARG A 47 -5.44 3.57 38.27
N ARG A 48 -6.12 2.55 37.76
CA ARG A 48 -7.03 1.71 38.55
C ARG A 48 -6.29 1.01 39.70
N ASP A 49 -5.16 0.39 39.40
CA ASP A 49 -4.34 -0.29 40.41
C ASP A 49 -3.81 0.69 41.47
N TYR A 50 -3.46 1.90 41.06
CA TYR A 50 -3.02 2.95 41.97
C TYR A 50 -4.15 3.42 42.89
N GLU A 51 -5.34 3.69 42.33
CA GLU A 51 -6.54 4.08 43.09
C GLU A 51 -6.97 3.00 44.10
N GLN A 52 -6.96 1.72 43.70
CA GLN A 52 -7.32 0.61 44.59
C GLN A 52 -6.33 0.46 45.76
N ARG A 53 -5.01 0.52 45.47
CA ARG A 53 -3.97 0.49 46.52
C ARG A 53 -4.09 1.66 47.48
N TRP A 54 -4.48 2.83 46.97
CA TRP A 54 -4.68 4.00 47.82
C TRP A 54 -5.95 3.89 48.68
N ALA A 55 -7.06 3.38 48.12
CA ALA A 55 -8.30 3.17 48.88
C ALA A 55 -8.09 2.25 50.10
N GLN A 56 -7.25 1.21 49.98
CA GLN A 56 -6.88 0.32 51.09
C GLN A 56 -6.02 1.00 52.18
N ARG A 57 -5.25 2.03 51.82
CA ARG A 57 -4.37 2.77 52.73
C ARG A 57 -5.11 3.84 53.53
N PHE A 58 -6.24 4.32 53.02
CA PHE A 58 -7.08 5.35 53.66
C PHE A 58 -7.83 4.87 54.90
N THR A 59 -7.96 3.56 55.09
CA THR A 59 -8.54 2.95 56.28
C THR A 59 -7.68 3.18 57.55
N GLU A 60 -6.46 3.69 57.41
CA GLU A 60 -5.57 4.07 58.51
C GLU A 60 -5.57 5.60 58.73
N ALA A 61 -5.87 6.07 59.95
CA ALA A 61 -6.02 7.50 60.24
C ALA A 61 -4.67 8.25 60.25
N GLY A 62 -4.63 9.47 59.66
CA GLY A 62 -3.68 10.52 60.08
C GLY A 62 -2.64 11.06 59.10
N GLN A 63 -2.86 11.10 57.76
CA GLN A 63 -1.79 11.57 56.83
C GLN A 63 -2.26 12.59 55.76
N VAL A 64 -2.44 13.86 56.16
CA VAL A 64 -2.79 14.99 55.26
C VAL A 64 -1.73 15.25 54.18
N GLN A 65 -0.45 15.03 54.46
CA GLN A 65 0.63 15.19 53.47
C GLN A 65 0.57 14.13 52.35
N LEU A 66 0.11 12.92 52.69
CA LEU A 66 -0.04 11.81 51.75
C LEU A 66 -1.16 12.12 50.74
N LEU A 67 -2.25 12.71 51.23
CA LEU A 67 -3.39 13.21 50.48
C LEU A 67 -3.00 14.20 49.36
N HIS A 68 -2.16 15.19 49.66
CA HIS A 68 -1.69 16.16 48.66
C HIS A 68 -0.83 15.49 47.57
N SER A 69 0.08 14.61 47.98
CA SER A 69 0.94 13.85 47.06
C SER A 69 0.12 12.96 46.12
N TYR A 70 -0.94 12.34 46.62
CA TYR A 70 -1.88 11.55 45.83
C TYR A 70 -2.59 12.39 44.76
N HIS A 71 -3.24 13.48 45.17
CA HIS A 71 -3.97 14.33 44.23
C HIS A 71 -3.06 14.89 43.13
N GLY A 72 -1.83 15.32 43.50
CA GLY A 72 -0.84 15.79 42.53
C GLY A 72 -0.42 14.71 41.53
N PHE A 73 -0.25 13.46 41.99
CA PHE A 73 0.08 12.35 41.09
C PHE A 73 -1.09 11.95 40.19
N VAL A 74 -2.31 11.85 40.72
CA VAL A 74 -3.52 11.53 39.94
C VAL A 74 -3.77 12.58 38.86
N THR A 75 -3.53 13.86 39.17
CA THR A 75 -3.62 14.95 38.19
C THR A 75 -2.65 14.73 37.03
N ARG A 76 -1.37 14.44 37.33
CA ARG A 76 -0.36 14.16 36.30
C ARG A 76 -0.69 12.91 35.49
N LEU A 77 -1.18 11.86 36.14
CA LEU A 77 -1.57 10.61 35.47
C LEU A 77 -2.76 10.82 34.53
N THR A 78 -3.73 11.66 34.93
CA THR A 78 -4.86 12.05 34.08
C THR A 78 -4.39 12.81 32.85
N GLN A 79 -3.50 13.80 33.04
CA GLN A 79 -2.89 14.54 31.93
C GLN A 79 -2.11 13.62 30.97
N ALA A 80 -1.38 12.64 31.51
CA ALA A 80 -0.66 11.65 30.70
C ALA A 80 -1.60 10.77 29.88
N ILE A 81 -2.72 10.32 30.48
CA ILE A 81 -3.76 9.54 29.78
C ILE A 81 -4.38 10.37 28.65
N GLU A 82 -4.76 11.61 28.92
CA GLU A 82 -5.32 12.50 27.89
C GLU A 82 -4.32 12.78 26.77
N HIS A 83 -3.04 12.97 27.10
CA HIS A 83 -1.98 13.09 26.12
C HIS A 83 -1.86 11.83 25.26
N GLN A 84 -1.83 10.66 25.89
CA GLN A 84 -1.72 9.39 25.19
C GLN A 84 -2.93 9.13 24.28
N GLN A 85 -4.13 9.50 24.70
CA GLN A 85 -5.33 9.42 23.85
C GLN A 85 -5.19 10.30 22.59
N ARG A 86 -4.61 11.50 22.70
CA ARG A 86 -4.32 12.34 21.51
C ARG A 86 -3.29 11.69 20.59
N VAL A 87 -2.28 11.01 21.14
CA VAL A 87 -1.30 10.25 20.36
C VAL A 87 -1.97 9.10 19.59
N VAL A 88 -2.90 8.37 20.23
CA VAL A 88 -3.69 7.33 19.56
C VAL A 88 -4.47 7.90 18.39
N VAL A 89 -5.23 8.98 18.60
CA VAL A 89 -6.01 9.63 17.54
C VAL A 89 -5.13 10.12 16.39
N GLN A 90 -3.93 10.65 16.70
CA GLN A 90 -2.97 11.04 15.67
C GLN A 90 -2.48 9.82 14.88
N ALA A 91 -2.15 8.72 15.55
CA ALA A 91 -1.69 7.49 14.91
C ALA A 91 -2.78 6.86 14.03
N GLU A 92 -4.05 6.93 14.45
CA GLU A 92 -5.20 6.49 13.63
C GLU A 92 -5.28 7.29 12.32
N ARG A 93 -5.18 8.62 12.39
CA ARG A 93 -5.18 9.48 11.19
C ARG A 93 -3.98 9.23 10.29
N GLN A 94 -2.81 8.93 10.86
CA GLN A 94 -1.62 8.60 10.09
C GLN A 94 -1.79 7.26 9.35
N LEU A 95 -2.37 6.26 10.02
CA LEU A 95 -2.68 4.97 9.40
C LEU A 95 -3.72 5.12 8.27
N GLU A 96 -4.76 5.94 8.47
CA GLU A 96 -5.77 6.23 7.45
C GLU A 96 -5.14 6.83 6.19
N ARG A 97 -4.28 7.84 6.33
CA ARG A 97 -3.54 8.43 5.19
C ARG A 97 -2.62 7.43 4.50
N ALA A 98 -1.96 6.55 5.28
CA ALA A 98 -1.11 5.51 4.71
C ALA A 98 -1.91 4.47 3.92
N LEU A 99 -3.14 4.14 4.36
CA LEU A 99 -4.07 3.28 3.63
C LEU A 99 -4.51 3.92 2.31
N GLU A 100 -4.89 5.20 2.33
CA GLU A 100 -5.25 5.95 1.11
C GLU A 100 -4.08 6.00 0.12
N THR A 101 -2.87 6.24 0.62
CA THR A 101 -1.66 6.28 -0.21
C THR A 101 -1.37 4.92 -0.83
N LEU A 102 -1.45 3.84 -0.06
CA LEU A 102 -1.27 2.48 -0.58
C LEU A 102 -2.30 2.17 -1.67
N GLN A 103 -3.57 2.50 -1.45
CA GLN A 103 -4.63 2.29 -2.44
C GLN A 103 -4.33 3.03 -3.75
N GLN A 104 -3.85 4.29 -3.67
CA GLN A 104 -3.45 5.05 -4.86
C GLN A 104 -2.30 4.38 -5.62
N GLN A 105 -1.28 3.85 -4.92
CA GLN A 105 -0.18 3.16 -5.57
C GLN A 105 -0.60 1.82 -6.18
N GLU A 106 -1.49 1.07 -5.53
CA GLU A 106 -2.07 -0.16 -6.09
C GLU A 106 -2.85 0.13 -7.39
N LEU A 107 -3.67 1.18 -7.39
CA LEU A 107 -4.38 1.64 -8.60
C LEU A 107 -3.42 2.06 -9.72
N ARG A 108 -2.31 2.71 -9.37
CA ARG A 108 -1.26 3.07 -10.32
C ARG A 108 -0.63 1.82 -10.95
N VAL A 109 -0.23 0.83 -10.15
CA VAL A 109 0.30 -0.45 -10.66
C VAL A 109 -0.70 -1.11 -11.60
N ALA A 110 -1.97 -1.24 -11.20
CA ALA A 110 -3.01 -1.83 -12.03
C ALA A 110 -3.21 -1.10 -13.37
N SER A 111 -3.15 0.24 -13.34
CA SER A 111 -3.26 1.08 -14.54
C SER A 111 -2.11 0.85 -15.51
N VAL A 112 -0.89 0.68 -14.99
CA VAL A 112 0.30 0.43 -15.79
C VAL A 112 0.29 -0.98 -16.38
N LEU A 113 -0.12 -1.98 -15.61
CA LEU A 113 -0.32 -3.35 -16.12
C LEU A 113 -1.30 -3.36 -17.30
N LYS A 114 -2.44 -2.67 -17.18
CA LYS A 114 -3.40 -2.55 -18.27
C LYS A 114 -2.82 -1.88 -19.52
N LEU A 115 -1.92 -0.90 -19.34
CA LEU A 115 -1.22 -0.26 -20.45
C LEU A 115 -0.23 -1.22 -21.14
N VAL A 116 0.51 -2.00 -20.35
CA VAL A 116 1.40 -3.07 -20.86
C VAL A 116 0.60 -4.09 -21.66
N GLU A 117 -0.48 -4.62 -21.10
CA GLU A 117 -1.37 -5.59 -21.77
C GLU A 117 -1.87 -5.07 -23.12
N ARG A 118 -2.38 -3.83 -23.14
CA ARG A 118 -2.82 -3.19 -24.39
C ARG A 118 -1.68 -3.10 -25.40
N ARG A 119 -0.48 -2.72 -24.95
CA ARG A 119 0.68 -2.57 -25.84
C ARG A 119 1.13 -3.90 -26.43
N VAL A 120 1.10 -4.97 -25.65
CA VAL A 120 1.39 -6.33 -26.11
C VAL A 120 0.37 -6.74 -27.18
N ALA A 121 -0.92 -6.58 -26.92
CA ALA A 121 -1.97 -6.91 -27.87
C ALA A 121 -1.86 -6.12 -29.20
N GLU A 122 -1.49 -4.84 -29.14
CA GLU A 122 -1.23 -4.02 -30.33
C GLU A 122 -0.04 -4.55 -31.16
N ILE A 123 1.05 -4.96 -30.49
CA ILE A 123 2.24 -5.53 -31.14
C ILE A 123 1.89 -6.86 -31.82
N GLU A 124 1.17 -7.75 -31.13
CA GLU A 124 0.73 -9.04 -31.66
C GLU A 124 -0.16 -8.87 -32.90
N LYS A 125 -1.15 -7.97 -32.82
CA LYS A 125 -2.04 -7.67 -33.95
C LYS A 125 -1.27 -7.13 -35.15
N ALA A 126 -0.32 -6.22 -34.93
CA ALA A 126 0.52 -5.69 -36.01
C ALA A 126 1.43 -6.77 -36.62
N GLY A 127 1.94 -7.70 -35.80
CA GLY A 127 2.71 -8.87 -36.24
C GLY A 127 1.88 -9.77 -37.16
N ALA A 128 0.70 -10.19 -36.70
CA ALA A 128 -0.21 -11.05 -37.47
C ALA A 128 -0.61 -10.41 -38.82
N GLN A 129 -0.86 -9.09 -38.84
CA GLN A 129 -1.15 -8.38 -40.09
C GLN A 129 0.02 -8.37 -41.07
N ARG A 130 1.26 -8.25 -40.59
CA ARG A 130 2.46 -8.29 -41.44
C ARG A 130 2.70 -9.70 -42.00
N GLU A 131 2.51 -10.72 -41.17
CA GLU A 131 2.65 -12.11 -41.57
C GLU A 131 1.62 -12.48 -42.64
N GLN A 132 0.34 -12.12 -42.43
CA GLN A 132 -0.72 -12.34 -43.42
C GLN A 132 -0.39 -11.69 -44.76
N ARG A 133 0.06 -10.43 -44.77
CA ARG A 133 0.44 -9.74 -46.01
C ARG A 133 1.59 -10.44 -46.74
N SER A 134 2.60 -10.90 -46.01
CA SER A 134 3.73 -11.65 -46.58
C SER A 134 3.27 -12.98 -47.22
N LEU A 135 2.36 -13.70 -46.54
CA LEU A 135 1.76 -14.93 -47.07
C LEU A 135 0.95 -14.67 -48.35
N ASP A 136 0.13 -13.61 -48.36
CA ASP A 136 -0.68 -13.23 -49.52
C ASP A 136 0.20 -12.85 -50.74
N GLU A 137 1.31 -12.13 -50.51
CA GLU A 137 2.28 -11.79 -51.56
C GLU A 137 2.95 -13.03 -52.16
N LEU A 138 3.36 -13.98 -51.32
CA LEU A 138 3.95 -15.25 -51.76
C LEU A 138 2.94 -16.08 -52.56
N ALA A 139 1.69 -16.19 -52.08
CA ALA A 139 0.62 -16.90 -52.76
C ALA A 139 0.30 -16.28 -54.12
N SER A 140 0.24 -14.94 -54.20
CA SER A 140 0.05 -14.20 -55.44
C SER A 140 1.17 -14.47 -56.44
N ARG A 141 2.44 -14.35 -56.03
CA ARG A 141 3.61 -14.67 -56.88
C ARG A 141 3.58 -16.12 -57.37
N ALA A 142 3.24 -17.07 -56.51
CA ALA A 142 3.11 -18.47 -56.90
C ALA A 142 1.97 -18.68 -57.91
N ALA A 143 0.86 -17.95 -57.79
CA ALA A 143 -0.23 -17.98 -58.77
C ALA A 143 0.21 -17.41 -60.14
N TRP A 144 0.87 -16.24 -60.15
CA TRP A 144 1.42 -15.65 -61.38
C TRP A 144 2.42 -16.57 -62.09
N ASN A 145 3.34 -17.18 -61.33
CA ASN A 145 4.31 -18.12 -61.90
C ASN A 145 3.63 -19.36 -62.51
N ARG A 146 2.57 -19.88 -61.88
CA ARG A 146 1.77 -20.99 -62.43
C ARG A 146 1.05 -20.61 -63.72
N LEU A 147 0.44 -19.42 -63.76
CA LEU A 147 -0.22 -18.90 -64.96
C LEU A 147 0.79 -18.74 -66.10
N ALA A 148 1.92 -18.08 -65.85
CA ALA A 148 2.97 -17.91 -66.86
C ALA A 148 3.49 -19.25 -67.40
N ALA A 149 3.71 -20.25 -66.55
CA ALA A 149 4.13 -21.58 -66.97
C ALA A 149 3.08 -22.32 -67.82
N ALA A 150 1.78 -22.04 -67.61
CA ALA A 150 0.71 -22.60 -68.41
C ALA A 150 0.62 -21.94 -69.80
N THR A 151 0.90 -20.64 -69.91
CA THR A 151 0.85 -19.90 -71.18
C THR A 151 2.02 -20.24 -72.11
N THR A 152 3.20 -20.55 -71.57
CA THR A 152 4.41 -20.88 -72.36
C THR A 152 4.41 -22.32 -72.93
N ARG A 153 3.36 -23.11 -72.70
CA ARG A 153 3.28 -24.53 -73.10
C ARG A 153 2.53 -24.78 -74.42
N PHE A 154 2.31 -23.73 -75.21
CA PHE A 154 1.74 -23.78 -76.57
C PHE A 154 2.75 -23.18 -77.55
#